data_AF-A0ABD3RAM2-F1
#
_entry.id   AF-A0ABD3RAM2-F1
#
_cell.length_a   1.000
_cell.length_b   1.000
_cell.length_c   1.000
_cell.angle_alpha   90.00
_cell.angle_beta   90.00
_cell.angle_gamma   90.00
#
_symmetry.space_group_name_H-M   'P 1'
#
loop_
_entity.id
_entity.type
_entity.pdbx_description
1 polymer ?
#
loop_
_entity_poly.entity_id
_entity_poly.type
_entity_poly.pdbx_seq_one_letter_code
_entity_poly.pdbx_strand_id
1 'polypeptide(L)'
;MIPKPRSFGAGYEMLSLESMHEMWSLSSRRSRLAFACVASFLLALAATASSRGGGSGIVGRPLKTCEAILDDLDEEYDERRENRHKRRRGWRGVKVMFDLYEPEATCFREERFGASDSGERFDAYGDGPKFVCGVDLIAAKAKDGNADGCLVYSVGSNNDVQFEKAVHTHMGCEIHTFDPTLNKPFIGGMYSTFHPWGLGTDGGNEGRAANGRKDNWIRKSFETVINDLGHVNRTIDILKIDCEGCEYAAMPPLFDLISSGNARVNQIQIEMHARGTSPRSAKMIYDFFLAADRAKFRIIHKERNNWGCNGHRCVEYVFVSESFLRYVNGNVVCPEIGDI
;
A
#
# COMPACT_ATOMS: atom_id res chain seq x y z
N MET A 1 -20.57 -38.84 31.88
CA MET A 1 -20.15 -38.12 33.11
C MET A 1 -18.73 -37.63 32.88
N ILE A 2 -18.58 -36.31 32.75
CA ILE A 2 -17.31 -35.63 32.48
C ILE A 2 -16.83 -35.05 33.81
N PRO A 3 -15.59 -35.30 34.28
CA PRO A 3 -15.06 -34.65 35.47
C PRO A 3 -14.56 -33.24 35.14
N LYS A 4 -14.86 -32.27 36.02
CA LYS A 4 -14.40 -30.86 35.93
C LYS A 4 -12.89 -30.73 36.20
N PRO A 5 -12.20 -29.72 35.64
CA PRO A 5 -10.81 -29.41 35.97
C PRO A 5 -10.68 -28.67 37.32
N ARG A 6 -9.62 -29.00 38.06
CA ARG A 6 -9.16 -28.30 39.27
C ARG A 6 -8.26 -27.11 38.89
N SER A 7 -8.40 -26.02 39.63
CA SER A 7 -7.59 -24.80 39.56
C SER A 7 -6.12 -25.06 39.94
N PHE A 8 -5.18 -24.60 39.11
CA PHE A 8 -3.78 -24.43 39.51
C PHE A 8 -3.56 -23.01 40.05
N GLY A 9 -3.23 -22.90 41.33
CA GLY A 9 -2.70 -21.67 41.92
C GLY A 9 -1.20 -21.56 41.62
N ALA A 10 -0.76 -20.37 41.20
CA ALA A 10 0.64 -20.06 41.01
C ALA A 10 1.32 -19.85 42.38
N GLY A 11 2.22 -20.75 42.74
CA GLY A 11 3.18 -20.56 43.83
C GLY A 11 4.60 -20.51 43.25
N TYR A 12 5.25 -19.36 43.30
CA TYR A 12 6.70 -19.25 43.12
C TYR A 12 7.35 -19.46 44.49
N GLU A 13 8.05 -20.57 44.69
CA GLU A 13 8.96 -20.73 45.84
C GLU A 13 10.26 -19.95 45.55
N MET A 14 10.58 -18.99 46.42
CA MET A 14 11.90 -18.34 46.44
C MET A 14 12.92 -19.31 47.04
N LEU A 15 13.99 -19.60 46.30
CA LEU A 15 15.17 -20.30 46.81
C LEU A 15 15.86 -19.45 47.89
N SER A 16 16.26 -20.07 49.00
CA SER A 16 16.95 -19.38 50.11
C SER A 16 18.37 -18.97 49.73
N LEU A 17 18.88 -17.88 50.32
CA LEU A 17 20.22 -17.34 50.06
C LEU A 17 21.36 -18.36 50.25
N GLU A 18 21.17 -19.35 51.13
CA GLU A 18 22.16 -20.42 51.36
C GLU A 18 22.31 -21.33 50.14
N SER A 19 21.21 -21.67 49.45
CA SER A 19 21.22 -22.53 48.26
C SER A 19 21.88 -21.87 47.04
N MET A 20 21.84 -20.54 46.95
CA MET A 20 22.54 -19.78 45.90
C MET A 20 24.07 -19.72 46.09
N HIS A 21 24.54 -19.78 47.34
CA HIS A 21 25.96 -19.70 47.67
C HIS A 21 26.69 -21.02 47.35
N GLU A 22 26.04 -22.17 47.54
CA GLU A 22 26.58 -23.48 47.15
C GLU A 22 26.74 -23.61 45.63
N MET A 23 25.74 -23.17 44.85
CA MET A 23 25.77 -23.18 43.39
C MET A 23 26.88 -22.29 42.79
N TRP A 24 27.21 -21.17 43.46
CA TRP A 24 28.29 -20.29 43.02
C TRP A 24 29.68 -20.92 43.19
N SER A 25 29.90 -21.63 44.30
CA SER A 25 31.20 -22.24 44.63
C SER A 25 31.61 -23.34 43.65
N LEU A 26 30.64 -24.11 43.12
CA LEU A 26 30.82 -25.25 42.22
C LEU A 26 30.91 -24.86 40.72
N SER A 27 30.75 -23.58 40.37
CA SER A 27 30.60 -23.13 38.99
C SER A 27 31.91 -22.60 38.35
N SER A 28 32.10 -22.89 37.05
CA SER A 28 33.26 -22.43 36.27
C SER A 28 33.29 -20.89 36.10
N ARG A 29 34.46 -20.30 35.80
CA ARG A 29 34.60 -18.83 35.62
C ARG A 29 33.62 -18.24 34.59
N ARG A 30 33.26 -18.96 33.53
CA ARG A 30 32.25 -18.51 32.54
C ARG A 30 30.83 -18.55 33.10
N SER A 31 30.52 -19.54 33.93
CA SER A 31 29.21 -19.69 34.59
C SER A 31 28.97 -18.57 35.62
N ARG A 32 30.01 -18.12 36.32
CA ARG A 32 29.90 -17.02 37.31
C ARG A 32 29.53 -15.67 36.68
N LEU A 33 29.97 -15.38 35.45
CA LEU A 33 29.57 -14.16 34.72
C LEU A 33 28.08 -14.19 34.32
N ALA A 34 27.57 -15.34 33.91
CA ALA A 34 26.15 -15.49 33.58
C ALA A 34 25.26 -15.31 34.82
N PHE A 35 25.67 -15.87 35.97
CA PHE A 35 24.96 -15.68 37.24
C PHE A 35 25.01 -14.21 37.72
N ALA A 36 26.14 -13.52 37.55
CA ALA A 36 26.24 -12.10 37.90
C ALA A 36 25.33 -11.21 37.03
N CYS A 37 25.16 -11.55 35.74
CA CYS A 37 24.23 -10.84 34.85
C CYS A 37 22.77 -11.07 35.26
N VAL A 38 22.39 -12.32 35.55
CA VAL A 38 21.01 -12.65 35.98
C VAL A 38 20.68 -12.02 37.33
N ALA A 39 21.61 -12.04 38.29
CA ALA A 39 21.42 -11.39 39.59
C ALA A 39 21.29 -9.87 39.46
N SER A 40 22.10 -9.24 38.61
CA SER A 40 22.00 -7.80 38.32
C SER A 40 20.67 -7.43 37.66
N PHE A 41 20.16 -8.29 36.77
CA PHE A 41 18.86 -8.09 36.11
C PHE A 41 17.69 -8.25 37.09
N LEU A 42 17.76 -9.21 38.00
CA LEU A 42 16.75 -9.42 39.04
C LEU A 42 16.77 -8.31 40.10
N LEU A 43 17.94 -7.78 40.47
CA LEU A 43 18.04 -6.60 41.34
C LEU A 43 17.49 -5.33 40.67
N ALA A 44 17.69 -5.15 39.36
CA ALA A 44 17.08 -4.05 38.60
C ALA A 44 15.54 -4.18 38.54
N LEU A 45 15.01 -5.40 38.36
CA LEU A 45 13.58 -5.69 38.43
C LEU A 45 13.00 -5.47 39.84
N ALA A 46 13.73 -5.82 40.89
CA ALA A 46 13.30 -5.57 42.28
C ALA A 46 13.35 -4.08 42.65
N ALA A 47 14.35 -3.34 42.17
CA ALA A 47 14.46 -1.89 42.39
C ALA A 47 13.36 -1.11 41.64
N THR A 48 12.98 -1.56 40.44
CA THR A 48 11.84 -0.99 39.70
C THR A 48 10.49 -1.36 40.34
N ALA A 49 10.37 -2.54 40.95
CA ALA A 49 9.18 -2.93 41.71
C ALA A 49 9.04 -2.16 43.03
N SER A 50 10.14 -1.89 43.74
CA SER A 50 10.11 -1.20 45.04
C SER A 50 9.91 0.31 44.95
N SER A 51 10.09 0.93 43.78
CA SER A 51 9.74 2.35 43.54
C SER A 51 8.26 2.59 43.24
N ARG A 52 7.44 1.53 43.16
CA ARG A 52 5.97 1.63 42.97
C ARG A 52 5.15 1.65 44.26
N GLY A 53 5.80 1.71 45.42
CA GLY A 53 5.16 1.90 46.73
C GLY A 53 4.94 3.37 47.07
N GLY A 54 4.26 4.13 46.21
CA GLY A 54 3.94 5.53 46.45
C GLY A 54 2.70 5.93 45.64
N GLY A 55 1.59 6.17 46.35
CA GLY A 55 0.32 6.55 45.76
C GLY A 55 0.43 7.84 44.95
N SER A 56 0.63 7.68 43.65
CA SER A 56 0.22 8.64 42.64
C SER A 56 -0.75 7.86 41.76
N GLY A 57 -2.01 8.26 41.76
CA GLY A 57 -2.97 7.72 40.82
C GLY A 57 -2.36 7.89 39.43
N ILE A 58 -2.05 6.78 38.76
CA ILE A 58 -1.87 6.80 37.31
C ILE A 58 -3.24 7.19 36.80
N VAL A 59 -3.45 8.49 36.60
CA VAL A 59 -4.55 8.99 35.79
C VAL A 59 -4.27 8.42 34.42
N GLY A 60 -4.86 7.26 34.13
CA GLY A 60 -4.82 6.68 32.80
C GLY A 60 -5.26 7.77 31.85
N ARG A 61 -4.48 8.03 30.80
CA ARG A 61 -4.95 8.92 29.74
C ARG A 61 -6.33 8.40 29.30
N PRO A 62 -7.33 9.28 29.14
CA PRO A 62 -8.62 8.85 28.63
C PRO A 62 -8.40 8.07 27.33
N LEU A 63 -9.05 6.92 27.20
CA LEU A 63 -9.04 6.16 25.95
C LEU A 63 -9.59 7.07 24.85
N LYS A 64 -8.83 7.26 23.78
CA LYS A 64 -9.28 8.04 22.62
C LYS A 64 -10.46 7.32 21.97
N THR A 65 -11.42 8.10 21.46
CA THR A 65 -12.46 7.55 20.58
C THR A 65 -11.81 7.04 19.29
N CYS A 66 -12.47 6.12 18.59
CA CYS A 66 -11.90 5.58 17.35
C CYS A 66 -11.75 6.69 16.28
N GLU A 67 -12.67 7.65 16.22
CA GLU A 67 -12.53 8.86 15.39
C GLU A 67 -11.31 9.69 15.76
N ALA A 68 -11.04 9.90 17.06
CA ALA A 68 -9.86 10.64 17.49
C ALA A 68 -8.55 9.90 17.13
N ILE A 69 -8.57 8.56 17.06
CA ILE A 69 -7.42 7.78 16.57
C ILE A 69 -7.24 7.98 15.06
N LEU A 70 -8.32 8.00 14.28
CA LEU A 70 -8.24 8.28 12.85
C LEU A 70 -7.77 9.71 12.57
N ASP A 71 -8.20 10.69 13.36
CA ASP A 71 -7.74 12.08 13.27
C ASP A 71 -6.25 12.20 13.57
N ASP A 72 -5.75 11.51 14.60
CA ASP A 72 -4.32 11.47 14.90
C ASP A 72 -3.51 10.88 13.72
N LEU A 73 -4.03 9.82 13.08
CA LEU A 73 -3.38 9.21 11.92
C LEU A 73 -3.34 10.18 10.74
N ASP A 74 -4.43 10.88 10.46
CA ASP A 74 -4.49 11.88 9.40
C ASP A 74 -3.52 13.05 9.64
N GLU A 75 -3.44 13.54 10.89
CA GLU A 75 -2.47 14.56 11.29
C GLU A 75 -1.02 14.08 11.09
N GLU A 76 -0.70 12.86 11.52
CA GLU A 76 0.63 12.28 11.33
C GLU A 76 0.98 12.14 9.84
N TYR A 77 0.03 11.67 9.02
CA TYR A 77 0.24 11.51 7.58
C TYR A 77 0.42 12.87 6.89
N ASP A 78 -0.27 13.91 7.33
CA ASP A 78 -0.10 15.28 6.83
C ASP A 78 1.28 15.84 7.20
N GLU A 79 1.75 15.65 8.44
CA GLU A 79 3.10 16.06 8.84
C GLU A 79 4.19 15.39 7.99
N ARG A 80 4.03 14.09 7.69
CA ARG A 80 4.97 13.34 6.82
C ARG A 80 4.98 13.91 5.40
N ARG A 81 3.81 14.21 4.83
CA ARG A 81 3.68 14.86 3.52
C ARG A 81 4.34 16.25 3.50
N GLU A 82 4.09 17.07 4.51
CA GLU A 82 4.73 18.39 4.62
C GLU A 82 6.25 18.28 4.68
N ASN A 83 6.77 17.34 5.46
CA ASN A 83 8.20 17.10 5.57
C ASN A 83 8.81 16.67 4.24
N ARG A 84 8.09 15.89 3.42
CA ARG A 84 8.49 15.59 2.04
C ARG A 84 8.60 16.86 1.18
N HIS A 85 7.67 17.81 1.29
CA HIS A 85 7.76 19.09 0.56
C HIS A 85 8.94 19.97 0.99
N LYS A 86 9.35 19.89 2.27
CA LYS A 86 10.49 20.63 2.84
C LYS A 86 11.86 20.11 2.37
N ARG A 87 11.96 18.86 1.87
CA ARG A 87 13.24 18.25 1.44
C ARG A 87 13.90 19.07 0.32
N ARG A 88 15.15 19.50 0.53
CA ARG A 88 15.92 20.29 -0.46
C ARG A 88 16.23 19.46 -1.70
N ARG A 89 15.88 19.99 -2.87
CA ARG A 89 16.06 19.36 -4.19
C ARG A 89 17.48 19.56 -4.72
N GLY A 90 18.45 18.87 -4.11
CA GLY A 90 19.88 19.03 -4.45
C GLY A 90 20.48 17.92 -5.32
N TRP A 91 19.75 16.88 -5.67
CA TRP A 91 20.39 15.59 -5.97
C TRP A 91 20.42 15.20 -7.44
N ARG A 92 21.59 14.70 -7.86
CA ARG A 92 21.92 14.29 -9.23
C ARG A 92 21.86 12.76 -9.33
N GLY A 93 20.97 12.23 -10.15
CA GLY A 93 20.96 10.81 -10.54
C GLY A 93 19.58 10.16 -10.46
N VAL A 94 19.26 9.28 -11.42
CA VAL A 94 17.97 8.55 -11.48
C VAL A 94 17.70 7.73 -10.24
N LYS A 95 18.77 7.19 -9.63
CA LYS A 95 18.68 6.37 -8.41
C LYS A 95 17.99 7.10 -7.26
N VAL A 96 18.20 8.40 -7.09
CA VAL A 96 17.73 9.16 -5.92
C VAL A 96 16.49 10.01 -6.18
N MET A 97 16.01 10.10 -7.44
CA MET A 97 14.85 10.94 -7.77
C MET A 97 13.56 10.45 -7.11
N PHE A 98 13.37 9.13 -7.06
CA PHE A 98 12.21 8.51 -6.41
C PHE A 98 12.36 8.38 -4.88
N ASP A 99 13.57 8.56 -4.32
CA ASP A 99 13.79 8.49 -2.86
C ASP A 99 13.26 9.71 -2.10
N LEU A 100 12.86 10.76 -2.83
CA LEU A 100 12.17 11.89 -2.24
C LEU A 100 10.71 11.55 -1.89
N TYR A 101 10.15 10.51 -2.51
CA TYR A 101 8.76 10.10 -2.39
C TYR A 101 8.72 8.72 -1.74
N GLU A 102 8.72 8.71 -0.41
CA GLU A 102 8.55 7.51 0.41
C GLU A 102 7.09 7.39 0.86
N PRO A 103 6.64 6.18 1.26
CA PRO A 103 5.34 6.03 1.91
C PRO A 103 5.17 7.01 3.07
N GLU A 104 4.05 7.72 3.06
CA GLU A 104 3.69 8.71 4.08
C GLU A 104 2.51 8.26 4.92
N ALA A 105 1.73 7.29 4.45
CA ALA A 105 0.58 6.75 5.16
C ALA A 105 0.60 5.22 5.22
N THR A 106 -0.27 4.64 6.03
CA THR A 106 -0.35 3.19 6.23
C THR A 106 -1.78 2.72 6.02
N CYS A 107 -1.95 1.68 5.21
CA CYS A 107 -3.21 0.96 5.10
C CYS A 107 -3.13 -0.32 5.95
N PHE A 108 -4.00 -0.46 6.95
CA PHE A 108 -3.99 -1.63 7.84
C PHE A 108 -4.48 -2.93 7.18
N ARG A 109 -5.08 -2.84 5.99
CA ARG A 109 -5.56 -3.95 5.17
C ARG A 109 -4.85 -3.99 3.82
N GLU A 110 -3.56 -3.65 3.81
CA GLU A 110 -2.71 -3.82 2.63
C GLU A 110 -2.29 -5.29 2.50
N GLU A 111 -2.39 -5.83 1.29
CA GLU A 111 -1.82 -7.12 0.93
C GLU A 111 -1.19 -7.05 -0.46
N ARG A 112 -0.21 -7.92 -0.72
CA ARG A 112 0.29 -8.14 -2.07
C ARG A 112 -0.68 -9.04 -2.82
N PHE A 113 -1.23 -8.54 -3.91
CA PHE A 113 -2.39 -9.12 -4.57
C PHE A 113 -2.12 -9.43 -6.04
N GLY A 114 -2.35 -10.69 -6.41
CA GLY A 114 -2.15 -11.20 -7.76
C GLY A 114 -2.22 -12.73 -7.76
N ALA A 115 -2.56 -13.32 -8.89
CA ALA A 115 -2.67 -14.77 -8.99
C ALA A 115 -1.27 -15.39 -9.10
N SER A 116 -1.04 -16.46 -8.35
CA SER A 116 0.15 -17.32 -8.50
C SER A 116 -0.23 -18.64 -9.16
N ASP A 117 0.78 -19.50 -9.38
CA ASP A 117 0.57 -20.87 -9.89
C ASP A 117 -0.29 -21.72 -8.96
N SER A 118 -0.29 -21.45 -7.64
CA SER A 118 -1.12 -22.17 -6.67
C SER A 118 -2.58 -21.70 -6.69
N GLY A 119 -2.85 -20.48 -7.18
CA GLY A 119 -4.17 -19.86 -7.15
C GLY A 119 -4.60 -19.36 -5.76
N GLU A 120 -3.71 -19.42 -4.77
CA GLU A 120 -3.96 -18.97 -3.41
C GLU A 120 -3.75 -17.45 -3.27
N ARG A 121 -4.71 -16.75 -2.64
CA ARG A 121 -4.76 -15.27 -2.55
C ARG A 121 -3.52 -14.62 -1.93
N PHE A 122 -2.83 -15.32 -1.02
CA PHE A 122 -1.69 -14.79 -0.27
C PHE A 122 -0.33 -15.34 -0.76
N ASP A 123 -0.32 -16.05 -1.88
CA ASP A 123 0.91 -16.61 -2.48
C ASP A 123 1.39 -15.78 -3.67
N ALA A 124 1.07 -14.49 -3.69
CA ALA A 124 1.38 -13.59 -4.79
C ALA A 124 2.86 -13.17 -4.78
N TYR A 125 3.63 -13.59 -5.79
CA TYR A 125 5.03 -13.20 -5.96
C TYR A 125 5.39 -12.81 -7.41
N GLY A 126 6.52 -12.12 -7.60
CA GLY A 126 7.01 -11.69 -8.92
C GLY A 126 6.56 -10.29 -9.33
N ASP A 127 6.63 -9.98 -10.62
CA ASP A 127 6.40 -8.64 -11.18
C ASP A 127 4.91 -8.29 -11.34
N GLY A 128 4.10 -9.27 -11.75
CA GLY A 128 2.66 -9.10 -12.04
C GLY A 128 1.81 -8.63 -10.84
N PRO A 129 1.91 -9.27 -9.66
CA PRO A 129 1.15 -8.87 -8.48
C PRO A 129 1.45 -7.44 -8.00
N LYS A 130 0.42 -6.74 -7.50
CA LYS A 130 0.54 -5.37 -6.97
C LYS A 130 0.02 -5.29 -5.54
N PHE A 131 0.50 -4.32 -4.76
CA PHE A 131 -0.05 -4.06 -3.43
C PHE A 131 -1.42 -3.37 -3.53
N VAL A 132 -2.40 -3.85 -2.76
CA VAL A 132 -3.78 -3.34 -2.76
C VAL A 132 -4.24 -3.12 -1.33
N CYS A 133 -4.87 -1.97 -1.09
CA CYS A 133 -5.47 -1.61 0.18
C CYS A 133 -6.95 -2.01 0.21
N GLY A 134 -7.36 -2.78 1.21
CA GLY A 134 -8.77 -3.05 1.51
C GLY A 134 -9.44 -4.07 0.59
N VAL A 135 -8.73 -5.13 0.17
CA VAL A 135 -9.24 -6.15 -0.77
C VAL A 135 -10.61 -6.70 -0.35
N ASP A 136 -10.78 -7.08 0.91
CA ASP A 136 -12.06 -7.63 1.40
C ASP A 136 -13.21 -6.62 1.39
N LEU A 137 -12.93 -5.34 1.64
CA LEU A 137 -13.94 -4.29 1.63
C LEU A 137 -14.39 -3.98 0.19
N ILE A 138 -13.46 -4.01 -0.76
CA ILE A 138 -13.77 -3.87 -2.19
C ILE A 138 -14.58 -5.08 -2.69
N ALA A 139 -14.21 -6.28 -2.25
CA ALA A 139 -14.93 -7.50 -2.58
C ALA A 139 -16.34 -7.54 -1.97
N ALA A 140 -16.53 -6.99 -0.77
CA ALA A 140 -17.85 -6.84 -0.16
C ALA A 140 -18.72 -5.89 -0.99
N LYS A 141 -18.21 -4.68 -1.30
CA LYS A 141 -18.88 -3.69 -2.17
C LYS A 141 -19.34 -4.29 -3.50
N ALA A 142 -18.51 -5.15 -4.12
CA ALA A 142 -18.85 -5.80 -5.38
C ALA A 142 -20.08 -6.74 -5.26
N LYS A 143 -20.27 -7.37 -4.10
CA LYS A 143 -21.34 -8.33 -3.82
C LYS A 143 -22.66 -7.69 -3.36
N ASP A 144 -22.60 -6.46 -2.85
CA ASP A 144 -23.74 -5.76 -2.24
C ASP A 144 -24.85 -5.37 -3.25
N GLY A 145 -24.71 -5.70 -4.54
CA GLY A 145 -25.74 -5.48 -5.56
C GLY A 145 -26.00 -4.01 -5.90
N ASN A 146 -25.16 -3.10 -5.39
CA ASN A 146 -25.21 -1.68 -5.72
C ASN A 146 -24.88 -1.48 -7.22
N ALA A 147 -25.65 -0.61 -7.88
CA ALA A 147 -25.44 -0.22 -9.28
C ALA A 147 -24.03 0.32 -9.56
N ASP A 148 -23.34 0.85 -8.54
CA ASP A 148 -21.96 1.33 -8.67
C ASP A 148 -20.90 0.21 -8.70
N GLY A 149 -21.23 -1.01 -8.24
CA GLY A 149 -20.37 -2.21 -8.29
C GLY A 149 -18.92 -2.01 -7.84
N CYS A 150 -18.05 -2.94 -8.23
CA CYS A 150 -16.60 -2.74 -8.22
C CYS A 150 -16.07 -2.53 -9.64
N LEU A 151 -15.28 -1.49 -9.86
CA LEU A 151 -14.71 -1.15 -11.16
C LEU A 151 -13.18 -1.08 -11.11
N VAL A 152 -12.51 -1.83 -12.00
CA VAL A 152 -11.05 -1.85 -12.11
C VAL A 152 -10.60 -1.52 -13.52
N TYR A 153 -9.67 -0.57 -13.63
CA TYR A 153 -8.94 -0.29 -14.85
C TYR A 153 -7.51 -0.81 -14.71
N SER A 154 -7.05 -1.59 -15.69
CA SER A 154 -5.68 -2.09 -15.76
C SER A 154 -5.03 -1.69 -17.07
N VAL A 155 -3.98 -0.87 -16.99
CA VAL A 155 -3.31 -0.29 -18.15
C VAL A 155 -1.91 -0.90 -18.27
N GLY A 156 -1.59 -1.32 -19.50
CA GLY A 156 -0.41 -2.10 -19.88
C GLY A 156 -0.39 -3.46 -19.20
N SER A 157 -0.93 -4.44 -19.93
CA SER A 157 -0.98 -5.82 -19.46
C SER A 157 0.25 -6.60 -19.91
N ASN A 158 0.77 -6.34 -21.12
CA ASN A 158 1.80 -7.18 -21.75
C ASN A 158 1.41 -8.68 -21.78
N ASN A 159 0.11 -8.97 -21.77
CA ASN A 159 -0.46 -10.31 -21.57
C ASN A 159 -0.06 -11.01 -20.25
N ASP A 160 0.50 -10.29 -19.28
CA ASP A 160 0.48 -10.72 -17.89
C ASP A 160 -0.90 -10.38 -17.31
N VAL A 161 -1.63 -11.43 -16.93
CA VAL A 161 -3.02 -11.35 -16.47
C VAL A 161 -3.18 -11.79 -15.01
N GLN A 162 -2.08 -11.93 -14.27
CA GLN A 162 -2.09 -12.40 -12.88
C GLN A 162 -2.94 -11.48 -11.99
N PHE A 163 -2.83 -10.16 -12.19
CA PHE A 163 -3.57 -9.18 -11.42
C PHE A 163 -5.09 -9.26 -11.71
N GLU A 164 -5.47 -9.21 -12.99
CA GLU A 164 -6.86 -9.28 -13.43
C GLU A 164 -7.52 -10.59 -13.00
N LYS A 165 -6.79 -11.70 -13.12
CA LYS A 165 -7.25 -13.02 -12.65
C LYS A 165 -7.56 -13.01 -11.16
N ALA A 166 -6.70 -12.42 -10.32
CA ALA A 166 -6.94 -12.33 -8.89
C ALA A 166 -8.13 -11.41 -8.55
N VAL A 167 -8.23 -10.25 -9.19
CA VAL A 167 -9.38 -9.33 -9.02
C VAL A 167 -10.68 -10.04 -9.38
N HIS A 168 -10.71 -10.73 -10.53
CA HIS A 168 -11.87 -11.49 -10.98
C HIS A 168 -12.24 -12.59 -9.98
N THR A 169 -11.26 -13.36 -9.51
CA THR A 169 -11.48 -14.53 -8.65
C THR A 169 -11.87 -14.17 -7.22
N HIS A 170 -11.25 -13.14 -6.62
CA HIS A 170 -11.40 -12.84 -5.20
C HIS A 170 -12.29 -11.62 -4.91
N MET A 171 -12.44 -10.70 -5.86
CA MET A 171 -13.28 -9.51 -5.69
C MET A 171 -14.56 -9.57 -6.54
N GLY A 172 -14.52 -10.19 -7.73
CA GLY A 172 -15.67 -10.23 -8.64
C GLY A 172 -15.98 -8.88 -9.28
N CYS A 173 -14.96 -8.03 -9.47
CA CYS A 173 -15.13 -6.71 -10.08
C CYS A 173 -15.36 -6.77 -11.59
N GLU A 174 -15.93 -5.70 -12.12
CA GLU A 174 -15.86 -5.37 -13.54
C GLU A 174 -14.46 -4.85 -13.87
N ILE A 175 -13.82 -5.43 -14.88
CA ILE A 175 -12.41 -5.16 -15.21
C ILE A 175 -12.30 -4.75 -16.68
N HIS A 176 -11.58 -3.66 -16.92
CA HIS A 176 -11.20 -3.21 -18.26
C HIS A 176 -9.67 -3.15 -18.37
N THR A 177 -9.13 -3.89 -19.33
CA THR A 177 -7.69 -3.92 -19.61
C THR A 177 -7.39 -3.11 -20.86
N PHE A 178 -6.44 -2.18 -20.78
CA PHE A 178 -6.04 -1.29 -21.86
C PHE A 178 -4.58 -1.54 -22.23
N ASP A 179 -4.34 -2.01 -23.45
CA ASP A 179 -2.97 -2.20 -23.95
C ASP A 179 -2.91 -2.04 -25.47
N PRO A 180 -2.31 -0.96 -25.98
CA PRO A 180 -2.21 -0.74 -27.42
C PRO A 180 -1.03 -1.50 -28.06
N THR A 181 -0.13 -2.05 -27.25
CA THR A 181 1.13 -2.66 -27.70
C THR A 181 0.96 -4.14 -28.08
N LEU A 182 -0.14 -4.74 -27.64
CA LEU A 182 -0.38 -6.17 -27.77
C LEU A 182 -0.53 -6.58 -29.24
N ASN A 183 0.40 -7.40 -29.72
CA ASN A 183 0.43 -7.92 -31.09
C ASN A 183 -0.03 -9.39 -31.20
N LYS A 184 -0.55 -9.93 -30.10
CA LYS A 184 -1.07 -11.29 -29.95
C LYS A 184 -2.50 -11.21 -29.38
N PRO A 185 -3.30 -12.27 -29.49
CA PRO A 185 -4.58 -12.33 -28.79
C PRO A 185 -4.41 -12.10 -27.29
N PHE A 186 -5.32 -11.33 -26.71
CA PHE A 186 -5.37 -11.12 -25.26
C PHE A 186 -5.81 -12.41 -24.56
N ILE A 187 -5.01 -12.88 -23.60
CA ILE A 187 -5.26 -14.17 -22.92
C ILE A 187 -6.19 -14.05 -21.71
N GLY A 188 -6.48 -12.83 -21.25
CA GLY A 188 -7.28 -12.56 -20.06
C GLY A 188 -8.76 -12.33 -20.32
N GLY A 189 -9.28 -12.67 -21.51
CA GLY A 189 -10.65 -12.33 -21.93
C GLY A 189 -11.76 -12.95 -21.07
N MET A 190 -11.45 -13.98 -20.28
CA MET A 190 -12.38 -14.53 -19.29
C MET A 190 -12.44 -13.72 -17.98
N TYR A 191 -11.43 -12.88 -17.72
CA TYR A 191 -11.31 -12.07 -16.50
C TYR A 191 -11.67 -10.61 -16.74
N SER A 192 -11.32 -10.07 -17.92
CA SER A 192 -11.36 -8.64 -18.22
C SER A 192 -11.79 -8.35 -19.65
N THR A 193 -12.48 -7.23 -19.85
CA THR A 193 -12.79 -6.69 -21.18
C THR A 193 -11.56 -5.96 -21.73
N PHE A 194 -11.08 -6.39 -22.88
CA PHE A 194 -9.86 -5.85 -23.48
C PHE A 194 -10.12 -4.68 -24.44
N HIS A 195 -9.26 -3.66 -24.36
CA HIS A 195 -9.27 -2.46 -25.18
C HIS A 195 -7.87 -2.20 -25.76
N PRO A 196 -7.70 -2.18 -27.10
CA PRO A 196 -6.41 -1.87 -27.72
C PRO A 196 -6.13 -0.36 -27.77
N TRP A 197 -6.31 0.33 -26.63
CA TRP A 197 -6.18 1.78 -26.50
C TRP A 197 -4.97 2.12 -25.64
N GLY A 198 -4.23 3.16 -26.04
CA GLY A 198 -3.22 3.78 -25.20
C GLY A 198 -3.80 4.91 -24.38
N LEU A 199 -3.20 5.21 -23.23
CA LEU A 199 -3.57 6.38 -22.43
C LEU A 199 -2.66 7.58 -22.70
N GLY A 200 -3.24 8.77 -22.68
CA GLY A 200 -2.53 10.03 -22.88
C GLY A 200 -3.48 11.15 -23.29
N THR A 201 -3.00 12.11 -24.09
CA THR A 201 -3.85 13.13 -24.68
C THR A 201 -4.66 12.54 -25.84
N ASP A 202 -5.93 12.93 -25.97
CA ASP A 202 -6.76 12.53 -27.10
C ASP A 202 -6.14 12.98 -28.43
N GLY A 203 -5.93 12.04 -29.35
CA GLY A 203 -5.24 12.30 -30.63
C GLY A 203 -3.75 12.67 -30.48
N GLY A 204 -3.20 12.54 -29.27
CA GLY A 204 -1.83 12.88 -28.94
C GLY A 204 -0.79 11.92 -29.52
N ASN A 205 0.47 12.32 -29.43
CA ASN A 205 1.63 11.54 -29.88
C ASN A 205 2.68 11.31 -28.77
N GLU A 206 2.29 11.56 -27.52
CA GLU A 206 3.07 11.31 -26.31
C GLU A 206 3.33 9.82 -26.13
N GLY A 207 4.47 9.48 -25.51
CA GLY A 207 4.80 8.06 -25.32
C GLY A 207 5.03 7.34 -26.65
N ARG A 208 5.57 8.01 -27.69
CA ARG A 208 6.36 7.29 -28.71
C ARG A 208 7.28 6.37 -27.92
N ALA A 209 7.16 5.05 -28.13
CA ALA A 209 7.99 4.09 -27.45
C ALA A 209 9.43 4.63 -27.42
N ALA A 210 10.15 4.46 -26.31
CA ALA A 210 11.57 4.84 -26.21
C ALA A 210 12.42 4.27 -27.38
N ASN A 211 11.85 3.33 -28.14
CA ASN A 211 12.39 2.64 -29.29
C ASN A 211 12.07 3.31 -30.66
N GLY A 212 11.48 4.50 -30.71
CA GLY A 212 11.30 5.27 -31.95
C GLY A 212 10.35 4.65 -32.99
N ARG A 213 9.51 3.68 -32.59
CA ARG A 213 8.48 3.10 -33.46
C ARG A 213 7.37 4.11 -33.70
N LYS A 214 6.89 4.19 -34.94
CA LYS A 214 5.68 4.94 -35.28
C LYS A 214 4.50 4.10 -34.83
N ASP A 215 3.90 4.49 -33.71
CA ASP A 215 2.75 3.79 -33.18
C ASP A 215 1.47 4.50 -33.66
N ASN A 216 0.69 3.82 -34.51
CA ASN A 216 -0.60 4.31 -35.04
C ASN A 216 -1.78 3.99 -34.10
N TRP A 217 -1.51 3.79 -32.81
CA TRP A 217 -2.53 3.39 -31.85
C TRP A 217 -3.44 4.55 -31.48
N ILE A 218 -4.70 4.23 -31.16
CA ILE A 218 -5.65 5.20 -30.64
C ILE A 218 -5.23 5.53 -29.20
N ARG A 219 -4.93 6.80 -28.94
CA ARG A 219 -4.73 7.32 -27.59
C ARG A 219 -5.98 8.00 -27.09
N LYS A 220 -6.34 7.71 -25.85
CA LYS A 220 -7.49 8.30 -25.17
C LYS A 220 -7.07 8.89 -23.82
N SER A 221 -7.63 10.03 -23.49
CA SER A 221 -7.60 10.57 -22.12
C SER A 221 -8.45 9.70 -21.20
N PHE A 222 -8.20 9.78 -19.90
CA PHE A 222 -9.07 9.12 -18.93
C PHE A 222 -10.50 9.63 -19.01
N GLU A 223 -10.71 10.93 -19.27
CA GLU A 223 -12.04 11.49 -19.48
C GLU A 223 -12.75 10.79 -20.65
N THR A 224 -12.10 10.66 -21.80
CA THR A 224 -12.65 9.96 -22.96
C THR A 224 -12.91 8.47 -22.67
N VAL A 225 -11.99 7.77 -22.00
CA VAL A 225 -12.19 6.36 -21.63
C VAL A 225 -13.39 6.21 -20.68
N ILE A 226 -13.49 7.05 -19.66
CA ILE A 226 -14.60 7.05 -18.70
C ILE A 226 -15.93 7.30 -19.43
N ASN A 227 -15.97 8.26 -20.36
CA ASN A 227 -17.17 8.56 -21.14
C ASN A 227 -17.55 7.41 -22.09
N ASP A 228 -16.60 6.91 -22.88
CA ASP A 228 -16.84 5.87 -23.88
C ASP A 228 -17.30 4.54 -23.26
N LEU A 229 -16.89 4.26 -22.03
CA LEU A 229 -17.32 3.09 -21.26
C LEU A 229 -18.56 3.34 -20.40
N GLY A 230 -19.07 4.58 -20.34
CA GLY A 230 -20.27 4.93 -19.56
C GLY A 230 -20.04 5.00 -18.05
N HIS A 231 -18.81 5.28 -17.61
CA HIS A 231 -18.38 5.26 -16.21
C HIS A 231 -18.34 6.64 -15.54
N VAL A 232 -18.93 7.68 -16.15
CA VAL A 232 -18.87 9.10 -15.70
C VAL A 232 -19.20 9.28 -14.22
N ASN A 233 -20.19 8.55 -13.72
CA ASN A 233 -20.63 8.62 -12.32
C ASN A 233 -20.17 7.43 -11.50
N ARG A 234 -19.21 6.63 -11.96
CA ARG A 234 -18.69 5.47 -11.21
C ARG A 234 -17.37 5.80 -10.55
N THR A 235 -17.08 5.11 -9.46
CA THR A 235 -15.75 5.15 -8.84
C THR A 235 -14.92 4.03 -9.42
N ILE A 236 -13.74 4.37 -9.95
CA ILE A 236 -12.71 3.38 -10.26
C ILE A 236 -12.10 2.95 -8.92
N ASP A 237 -12.44 1.75 -8.46
CA ASP A 237 -11.98 1.24 -7.17
C ASP A 237 -10.48 0.98 -7.21
N ILE A 238 -9.95 0.49 -8.33
CA ILE A 238 -8.53 0.22 -8.51
C ILE A 238 -8.10 0.64 -9.92
N LEU A 239 -7.09 1.50 -10.00
CA LEU A 239 -6.40 1.85 -11.24
C LEU A 239 -4.98 1.27 -11.22
N LYS A 240 -4.76 0.14 -11.90
CA LYS A 240 -3.41 -0.33 -12.21
C LYS A 240 -2.92 0.37 -13.48
N ILE A 241 -1.70 0.92 -13.45
CA ILE A 241 -1.09 1.56 -14.62
C ILE A 241 0.41 1.33 -14.68
N ASP A 242 0.81 0.66 -15.76
CA ASP A 242 2.19 0.45 -16.16
C ASP A 242 2.20 0.60 -17.67
N CYS A 243 2.69 1.72 -18.20
CA CYS A 243 2.53 2.04 -19.62
C CYS A 243 3.77 2.67 -20.24
N GLU A 244 4.95 2.31 -19.71
CA GLU A 244 6.25 2.59 -20.31
C GLU A 244 6.45 4.08 -20.63
N GLY A 245 6.00 4.97 -19.74
CA GLY A 245 6.20 6.42 -19.84
C GLY A 245 4.94 7.24 -20.13
N CYS A 246 3.78 6.61 -20.38
CA CYS A 246 2.52 7.33 -20.55
C CYS A 246 2.00 7.96 -19.25
N GLU A 247 2.50 7.51 -18.09
CA GLU A 247 2.03 7.90 -16.76
C GLU A 247 2.06 9.41 -16.56
N TYR A 248 3.12 10.06 -17.05
CA TYR A 248 3.31 11.50 -16.93
C TYR A 248 2.39 12.34 -17.82
N ALA A 249 1.81 11.76 -18.88
CA ALA A 249 0.87 12.44 -19.75
C ALA A 249 -0.58 12.15 -19.33
N ALA A 250 -0.86 10.91 -18.88
CA ALA A 250 -2.22 10.48 -18.55
C ALA A 250 -2.65 10.86 -17.12
N MET A 251 -1.76 10.75 -16.14
CA MET A 251 -2.14 10.84 -14.72
C MET A 251 -2.38 12.27 -14.22
N PRO A 252 -1.56 13.30 -14.55
CA PRO A 252 -1.84 14.66 -14.07
C PRO A 252 -3.22 15.19 -14.51
N PRO A 253 -3.67 15.01 -15.77
CA PRO A 253 -5.04 15.36 -16.14
C PRO A 253 -6.10 14.58 -15.37
N LEU A 254 -5.89 13.28 -15.11
CA LEU A 254 -6.80 12.50 -14.27
C LEU A 254 -6.87 13.06 -12.84
N PHE A 255 -5.74 13.45 -12.24
CA PHE A 255 -5.73 14.09 -10.93
C PHE A 255 -6.49 15.41 -10.92
N ASP A 256 -6.43 16.20 -12.00
CA ASP A 256 -7.22 17.42 -12.13
C ASP A 256 -8.73 17.12 -12.24
N LEU A 257 -9.13 16.06 -12.95
CA LEU A 257 -10.52 15.57 -12.98
C LEU A 257 -11.00 15.12 -11.59
N ILE A 258 -10.15 14.41 -10.84
CA ILE A 258 -10.48 13.98 -9.47
C ILE A 258 -10.62 15.19 -8.55
N SER A 259 -9.68 16.13 -8.63
CA SER A 259 -9.69 17.35 -7.80
C SER A 259 -10.90 18.25 -8.06
N SER A 260 -11.43 18.23 -9.29
CA SER A 260 -12.64 18.97 -9.68
C SER A 260 -13.94 18.20 -9.43
N GLY A 261 -13.86 16.94 -8.99
CA GLY A 261 -15.03 16.09 -8.74
C GLY A 261 -15.63 15.44 -9.99
N ASN A 262 -14.96 15.56 -11.15
CA ASN A 262 -15.41 15.00 -12.42
C ASN A 262 -14.99 13.53 -12.64
N ALA A 263 -14.14 13.00 -11.77
CA ALA A 263 -13.77 11.58 -11.74
C ALA A 263 -13.57 11.12 -10.30
N ARG A 264 -13.74 9.82 -10.04
CA ARG A 264 -13.53 9.22 -8.72
C ARG A 264 -12.63 8.00 -8.84
N VAL A 265 -11.54 7.99 -8.08
CA VAL A 265 -10.59 6.87 -8.01
C VAL A 265 -10.26 6.60 -6.54
N ASN A 266 -10.35 5.35 -6.08
CA ASN A 266 -10.05 5.01 -4.69
C ASN A 266 -8.56 4.76 -4.48
N GLN A 267 -7.92 4.00 -5.37
CA GLN A 267 -6.49 3.73 -5.31
C GLN A 267 -5.86 3.52 -6.69
N ILE A 268 -4.55 3.73 -6.76
CA ILE A 268 -3.74 3.67 -7.97
C ILE A 268 -2.49 2.83 -7.69
N GLN A 269 -2.31 1.76 -8.44
CA GLN A 269 -1.11 0.91 -8.49
C GLN A 269 -0.33 1.30 -9.74
N ILE A 270 0.73 2.09 -9.58
CA ILE A 270 1.45 2.66 -10.72
C ILE A 270 2.91 2.26 -10.73
N GLU A 271 3.41 1.80 -11.88
CA GLU A 271 4.84 1.72 -12.14
C GLU A 271 5.33 3.00 -12.84
N MET A 272 6.20 3.76 -12.16
CA MET A 272 6.73 5.01 -12.69
C MET A 272 8.06 4.81 -13.42
N HIS A 273 8.07 5.10 -14.72
CA HIS A 273 9.23 4.93 -15.60
C HIS A 273 10.17 6.14 -15.64
N ALA A 274 11.40 6.00 -15.18
CA ALA A 274 12.42 7.05 -15.24
C ALA A 274 12.81 7.40 -16.69
N ARG A 275 12.57 8.66 -17.10
CA ARG A 275 12.96 9.17 -18.43
C ARG A 275 14.36 9.79 -18.43
N GLY A 276 15.36 9.08 -17.90
CA GLY A 276 16.74 9.57 -17.76
C GLY A 276 16.96 10.58 -16.62
N THR A 277 18.15 11.18 -16.54
CA THR A 277 18.60 12.06 -15.42
C THR A 277 18.37 13.55 -15.65
N SER A 278 17.63 13.94 -16.69
CA SER A 278 17.52 15.35 -17.08
C SER A 278 16.71 16.18 -16.06
N PRO A 279 16.96 17.49 -15.93
CA PRO A 279 16.12 18.37 -15.11
C PRO A 279 14.64 18.32 -15.50
N ARG A 280 14.34 18.09 -16.80
CA ARG A 280 12.97 17.91 -17.28
C ARG A 280 12.33 16.65 -16.69
N SER A 281 13.07 15.54 -16.66
CA SER A 281 12.61 14.27 -16.07
C SER A 281 12.33 14.42 -14.58
N ALA A 282 13.23 15.10 -13.85
CA ALA A 282 13.03 15.42 -12.44
C ALA A 282 11.79 16.29 -12.22
N LYS A 283 11.57 17.30 -13.08
CA LYS A 283 10.38 18.14 -13.04
C LYS A 283 9.09 17.35 -13.28
N MET A 284 9.08 16.44 -14.26
CA MET A 284 7.91 15.60 -14.55
C MET A 284 7.52 14.71 -13.36
N ILE A 285 8.51 14.09 -12.70
CA ILE A 285 8.27 13.33 -11.46
C ILE A 285 7.70 14.26 -10.39
N TYR A 286 8.31 15.43 -10.19
CA TYR A 286 7.82 16.40 -9.21
C TYR A 286 6.38 16.86 -9.48
N ASP A 287 6.07 17.23 -10.72
CA ASP A 287 4.74 17.70 -11.11
C ASP A 287 3.70 16.59 -10.93
N PHE A 288 4.05 15.32 -11.19
CA PHE A 288 3.19 14.16 -10.95
C PHE A 288 2.81 14.05 -9.47
N PHE A 289 3.79 14.00 -8.57
CA PHE A 289 3.52 13.84 -7.14
C PHE A 289 2.77 15.06 -6.58
N LEU A 290 3.09 16.27 -7.06
CA LEU A 290 2.35 17.46 -6.69
C LEU A 290 0.89 17.42 -7.18
N ALA A 291 0.61 16.81 -8.33
CA ALA A 291 -0.75 16.60 -8.82
C ALA A 291 -1.50 15.56 -7.97
N ALA A 292 -0.85 14.46 -7.61
CA ALA A 292 -1.42 13.47 -6.69
C ALA A 292 -1.78 14.09 -5.32
N ASP A 293 -0.90 14.94 -4.78
CA ASP A 293 -1.12 15.66 -3.52
C ASP A 293 -2.36 16.57 -3.61
N ARG A 294 -2.53 17.30 -4.73
CA ARG A 294 -3.72 18.14 -4.97
C ARG A 294 -5.01 17.32 -5.07
N ALA A 295 -4.92 16.14 -5.68
CA ALA A 295 -6.02 15.19 -5.79
C ALA A 295 -6.28 14.38 -4.51
N LYS A 296 -5.63 14.72 -3.40
CA LYS A 296 -5.84 14.11 -2.07
C LYS A 296 -5.51 12.61 -2.05
N PHE A 297 -4.43 12.22 -2.72
CA PHE A 297 -3.86 10.88 -2.62
C PHE A 297 -2.66 10.86 -1.67
N ARG A 298 -2.56 9.79 -0.86
CA ARG A 298 -1.40 9.48 -0.02
C ARG A 298 -0.61 8.32 -0.62
N ILE A 299 0.72 8.39 -0.51
CA ILE A 299 1.59 7.25 -0.84
C ILE A 299 1.55 6.27 0.34
N ILE A 300 1.07 5.04 0.11
CA ILE A 300 1.05 3.99 1.15
C ILE A 300 2.13 2.93 0.95
N HIS A 301 2.58 2.75 -0.30
CA HIS A 301 3.55 1.72 -0.65
C HIS A 301 4.52 2.23 -1.72
N LYS A 302 5.75 1.74 -1.65
CA LYS A 302 6.79 1.92 -2.67
C LYS A 302 7.59 0.64 -2.80
N GLU A 303 7.69 0.10 -4.02
CA GLU A 303 8.56 -1.03 -4.34
C GLU A 303 9.47 -0.65 -5.50
N ARG A 304 10.77 -0.93 -5.38
CA ARG A 304 11.70 -0.79 -6.51
C ARG A 304 11.61 -2.04 -7.38
N ASN A 305 11.10 -1.91 -8.60
CA ASN A 305 10.96 -3.06 -9.49
C ASN A 305 12.32 -3.56 -10.00
N ASN A 306 12.86 -4.59 -9.34
CA ASN A 306 14.11 -5.23 -9.74
C ASN A 306 13.92 -6.37 -10.75
N TRP A 307 12.67 -6.73 -11.09
CA TRP A 307 12.32 -7.79 -12.03
C TRP A 307 12.40 -7.30 -13.48
N GLY A 308 11.75 -6.16 -13.75
CA GLY A 308 11.61 -5.62 -15.10
C GLY A 308 12.68 -4.61 -15.50
N CYS A 309 13.07 -3.69 -14.59
CA CYS A 309 13.95 -2.59 -15.03
C CYS A 309 14.93 -2.03 -13.97
N ASN A 310 15.66 -2.95 -13.31
CA ASN A 310 16.83 -2.67 -12.46
C ASN A 310 16.55 -1.80 -11.22
N GLY A 311 15.29 -1.68 -10.78
CA GLY A 311 14.83 -1.06 -9.52
C GLY A 311 15.01 0.45 -9.40
N HIS A 312 15.81 1.06 -10.27
CA HIS A 312 16.02 2.51 -10.31
C HIS A 312 15.43 3.15 -11.55
N ARG A 313 15.13 2.37 -12.61
CA ARG A 313 14.52 2.90 -13.83
C ARG A 313 12.99 2.81 -13.82
N CYS A 314 12.43 2.02 -12.92
CA CYS A 314 11.01 1.86 -12.67
C CYS A 314 10.84 1.66 -11.16
N VAL A 315 9.85 2.32 -10.60
CA VAL A 315 9.50 2.22 -9.19
C VAL A 315 7.98 2.16 -9.10
N GLU A 316 7.50 1.13 -8.43
CA GLU A 316 6.09 0.93 -8.17
C GLU A 316 5.66 1.73 -6.95
N TYR A 317 4.47 2.30 -7.04
CA TYR A 317 3.83 3.03 -5.97
C TYR A 317 2.38 2.61 -5.84
N VAL A 318 1.89 2.63 -4.60
CA VAL A 318 0.46 2.59 -4.32
C VAL A 318 0.04 3.92 -3.73
N PHE A 319 -0.89 4.57 -4.42
CA PHE A 319 -1.57 5.76 -3.95
C PHE A 319 -2.98 5.41 -3.54
N VAL A 320 -3.44 5.92 -2.40
CA VAL A 320 -4.83 5.77 -1.95
C VAL A 320 -5.41 7.13 -1.64
N SER A 321 -6.66 7.38 -2.06
CA SER A 321 -7.36 8.62 -1.71
C SER A 321 -7.51 8.74 -0.20
N GLU A 322 -7.39 9.95 0.35
CA GLU A 322 -7.52 10.21 1.80
C GLU A 322 -8.84 9.63 2.34
N SER A 323 -9.94 9.85 1.62
CA SER A 323 -11.27 9.35 1.99
C SER A 323 -11.35 7.82 2.05
N PHE A 324 -10.82 7.12 1.04
CA PHE A 324 -10.85 5.66 1.01
C PHE A 324 -9.89 5.06 2.05
N LEU A 325 -8.71 5.66 2.23
CA LEU A 325 -7.76 5.21 3.24
C LEU A 325 -8.35 5.32 4.65
N ARG A 326 -8.99 6.45 4.97
CA ARG A 326 -9.67 6.64 6.25
C ARG A 326 -10.80 5.63 6.44
N TYR A 327 -11.58 5.36 5.40
CA TYR A 327 -12.61 4.31 5.43
C TYR A 327 -12.03 2.91 5.73
N VAL A 328 -10.97 2.50 5.02
CA VAL A 328 -10.34 1.18 5.22
C VAL A 328 -9.74 1.05 6.62
N ASN A 329 -9.01 2.08 7.08
CA ASN A 329 -8.42 2.07 8.42
C ASN A 329 -9.50 2.17 9.51
N GLY A 330 -10.59 2.91 9.26
CA GLY A 330 -11.76 2.98 10.13
C GLY A 330 -12.41 1.61 10.34
N ASN A 331 -12.47 0.76 9.32
CA ASN A 331 -12.94 -0.62 9.46
C ASN A 331 -12.04 -1.50 10.35
N VAL A 332 -10.83 -1.06 10.69
CA VAL A 332 -9.93 -1.74 11.64
C VAL A 332 -10.00 -1.10 13.02
N VAL A 333 -10.02 0.23 13.07
CA VAL A 333 -9.94 1.03 14.30
C VAL A 333 -11.32 1.19 14.96
N CYS A 334 -12.39 1.23 14.18
CA CYS A 334 -13.79 1.36 14.58
C CYS A 334 -14.62 0.11 14.21
N PRO A 335 -14.30 -1.10 14.73
CA PRO A 335 -14.97 -2.33 14.30
C PRO A 335 -16.45 -2.42 14.71
N GLU A 336 -16.92 -1.61 15.67
CA GLU A 336 -18.30 -1.66 16.20
C GLU A 336 -19.37 -1.01 15.29
N ILE A 337 -19.00 -0.57 14.08
CA ILE A 337 -19.94 0.01 13.08
C ILE A 337 -20.25 -0.99 11.95
N GLY A 338 -19.75 -2.23 12.04
CA GLY A 338 -19.79 -3.22 10.94
C GLY A 338 -21.05 -4.08 10.80
N ASP A 339 -22.08 -3.89 11.63
CA ASP A 339 -23.38 -4.59 11.51
C ASP A 339 -24.50 -3.57 11.20
N ILE A 340 -24.63 -3.15 9.93
CA ILE A 340 -25.84 -2.51 9.39
C ILE A 340 -26.23 -3.20 8.08
#